data_AF-A0A820VFI9-F1
#
_entry.id   AF-A0A820VFI9-F1
#
_cell.length_a   1.000
_cell.length_b   1.000
_cell.length_c   1.000
_cell.angle_alpha   90.00
_cell.angle_beta   90.00
_cell.angle_gamma   90.00
#
_symmetry.space_group_name_H-M   'P 1'
#
loop_
_entity.id
_entity.type
_entity.pdbx_description
1 polymer ?
#
loop_
_entity_poly.entity_id
_entity_poly.type
_entity_poly.pdbx_seq_one_letter_code
_entity_poly.pdbx_strand_id
1 'polypeptide(L)'
;MKFYQKFLDHDPEVLAIEYPLLRVSRAQYDSNRKQLLINFNTKKSTILSTKFEVKYPNLILNVSNVTRDGICSGNTMNQISNDRIRIQYSYSSMDKQETQFNISFY
;
A
#
# COMPACT_ATOMS: atom_id res chain seq x y z
N MET A 1 -27.65 -12.26 -3.50
CA MET A 1 -26.72 -11.11 -3.47
C MET A 1 -25.56 -11.42 -4.41
N LYS A 2 -25.29 -10.61 -5.44
CA LYS A 2 -24.25 -10.90 -6.45
C LYS A 2 -22.86 -10.72 -5.81
N PHE A 3 -21.93 -11.62 -6.10
CA PHE A 3 -20.55 -11.64 -5.59
C PHE A 3 -19.85 -10.27 -5.69
N TYR A 4 -20.07 -9.54 -6.79
CA TYR A 4 -19.59 -8.19 -7.03
C TYR A 4 -20.06 -7.14 -6.00
N GLN A 5 -21.25 -7.29 -5.42
CA GLN A 5 -21.78 -6.32 -4.46
C GLN A 5 -21.06 -6.41 -3.11
N LYS A 6 -20.68 -7.63 -2.67
CA LYS A 6 -19.86 -7.83 -1.45
C LYS A 6 -18.43 -7.32 -1.61
N PHE A 7 -17.93 -7.23 -2.84
CA PHE A 7 -16.58 -6.77 -3.14
C PHE A 7 -16.44 -5.25 -2.95
N LEU A 8 -17.43 -4.49 -3.43
CA LEU A 8 -17.48 -3.03 -3.29
C LEU A 8 -17.54 -2.56 -1.82
N ASP A 9 -18.12 -3.35 -0.92
CA ASP A 9 -18.19 -3.04 0.51
C ASP A 9 -16.90 -3.41 1.28
N HIS A 10 -15.92 -4.04 0.61
CA HIS A 10 -14.72 -4.63 1.22
C HIS A 10 -13.44 -4.39 0.41
N ASP A 11 -13.31 -3.22 -0.22
CA ASP A 11 -12.07 -2.89 -0.93
C ASP A 11 -10.86 -2.89 0.03
N PRO A 12 -9.67 -3.30 -0.45
CA PRO A 12 -8.43 -3.13 0.31
C PRO A 12 -8.23 -1.68 0.78
N GLU A 13 -8.05 -1.51 2.07
CA GLU A 13 -7.93 -0.22 2.73
C GLU A 13 -6.49 0.02 3.19
N VAL A 14 -5.96 1.21 2.90
CA VAL A 14 -4.66 1.65 3.42
C VAL A 14 -4.86 2.22 4.81
N LEU A 15 -4.49 1.44 5.82
CA LEU A 15 -4.38 1.90 7.20
C LEU A 15 -3.07 2.69 7.33
N ALA A 16 -3.16 4.00 7.09
CA ALA A 16 -2.02 4.89 7.23
C ALA A 16 -1.65 5.03 8.71
N ILE A 17 -0.37 4.85 9.02
CA ILE A 17 0.21 5.25 10.31
C ILE A 17 0.71 6.68 10.13
N GLU A 18 0.29 7.59 11.01
CA GLU A 18 0.73 8.99 11.02
C GLU A 18 2.25 9.07 11.18
N TYR A 19 2.96 9.11 10.06
CA TYR A 19 4.22 9.83 10.00
C TYR A 19 3.85 11.28 9.68
N PRO A 20 4.19 12.29 10.50
CA PRO A 20 3.62 13.65 10.43
C PRO A 20 3.74 14.36 9.07
N LEU A 21 4.56 13.83 8.16
CA LEU A 21 4.93 14.43 6.89
C LEU A 21 4.68 13.52 5.68
N LEU A 22 4.18 12.30 5.88
CA LEU A 22 3.83 11.37 4.81
C LEU A 22 2.32 11.42 4.58
N ARG A 23 1.89 11.68 3.34
CA ARG A 23 0.48 11.69 2.98
C ARG A 23 0.22 10.68 1.89
N VAL A 24 -0.85 9.89 2.05
CA VAL A 24 -1.41 9.10 0.94
C VAL A 24 -2.06 10.10 -0.02
N SER A 25 -1.47 10.28 -1.20
CA SER A 25 -2.04 11.14 -2.26
C SER A 25 -3.05 10.39 -3.13
N ARG A 26 -2.93 9.06 -3.20
CA ARG A 26 -3.88 8.17 -3.89
C ARG A 26 -3.86 6.79 -3.24
N ALA A 27 -5.02 6.17 -3.07
CA ALA A 27 -5.17 4.75 -2.83
C ALA A 27 -6.36 4.28 -3.66
N GLN A 28 -6.13 3.39 -4.63
CA GLN A 28 -7.18 2.93 -5.53
C GLN A 28 -7.00 1.46 -5.83
N TYR A 29 -8.08 0.71 -5.63
CA TYR A 29 -8.15 -0.68 -5.99
C TYR A 29 -8.81 -0.85 -7.37
N ASP A 30 -8.20 -1.66 -8.22
CA ASP A 30 -8.76 -2.13 -9.50
C ASP A 30 -9.15 -3.59 -9.34
N SER A 31 -10.46 -3.85 -9.25
CA SER A 31 -11.01 -5.19 -9.09
C SER A 31 -10.78 -6.11 -10.30
N ASN A 32 -10.66 -5.54 -11.51
CA ASN A 32 -10.42 -6.34 -12.72
C ASN A 32 -8.99 -6.87 -12.75
N ARG A 33 -8.04 -6.04 -12.30
CA ARG A 33 -6.62 -6.40 -12.18
C ARG A 33 -6.25 -7.02 -10.85
N LYS A 34 -7.18 -7.04 -9.90
CA LYS A 34 -6.97 -7.40 -8.49
C LYS A 34 -5.73 -6.69 -7.91
N GLN A 35 -5.67 -5.37 -8.09
CA GLN A 35 -4.47 -4.59 -7.76
C GLN A 35 -4.83 -3.34 -6.97
N LEU A 36 -4.15 -3.12 -5.83
CA LEU A 36 -4.22 -1.88 -5.07
C LEU A 36 -2.99 -1.03 -5.40
N LEU A 37 -3.23 0.18 -5.91
CA LEU A 37 -2.21 1.19 -6.18
C LEU A 37 -2.25 2.24 -5.08
N ILE A 38 -1.09 2.56 -4.50
CA ILE A 38 -0.95 3.52 -3.41
C ILE A 38 0.15 4.50 -3.75
N ASN A 39 -0.17 5.79 -3.80
CA ASN A 39 0.81 6.86 -3.95
C ASN A 39 0.99 7.59 -2.63
N PHE A 40 2.25 7.78 -2.26
CA PHE A 40 2.66 8.58 -1.14
C PHE A 40 3.38 9.83 -1.62
N ASN A 41 3.12 10.95 -0.96
CA ASN A 41 3.86 12.21 -1.14
C ASN A 41 4.42 12.68 0.21
N THR A 42 5.67 13.15 0.21
CA THR A 42 6.36 13.73 1.36
C THR A 42 6.91 15.12 1.05
N LYS A 43 6.75 16.07 1.98
CA LYS A 43 7.33 17.43 1.85
C LYS A 43 8.78 17.55 2.33
N LYS A 44 9.40 16.47 2.83
CA LYS A 44 10.80 16.48 3.29
C LYS A 44 11.67 15.53 2.47
N SER A 45 12.91 15.98 2.26
CA SER A 45 13.98 15.27 1.56
C SER A 45 14.61 14.12 2.36
N THR A 46 14.30 13.99 3.66
CA THR A 46 14.86 12.95 4.54
C THR A 46 13.76 12.26 5.36
N ILE A 47 13.29 11.11 4.86
CA ILE A 47 12.58 10.12 5.68
C ILE A 47 13.46 8.87 5.73
N LEU A 48 14.03 8.57 6.89
CA LEU A 48 14.99 7.47 7.05
C LEU A 48 14.32 6.08 6.99
N SER A 49 13.09 5.96 7.48
CA SER A 49 12.23 4.77 7.33
C SER A 49 10.81 5.08 7.74
N THR A 50 9.82 4.51 7.04
CA THR A 50 8.40 4.60 7.40
C THR A 50 7.70 3.27 7.13
N LYS A 51 6.46 3.15 7.61
CA LYS A 51 5.62 1.97 7.42
C LYS A 51 4.15 2.36 7.24
N PHE A 52 3.44 1.54 6.49
CA PHE A 52 1.99 1.59 6.38
C PHE A 52 1.43 0.18 6.42
N GLU A 53 0.13 0.07 6.61
CA GLU A 53 -0.56 -1.20 6.65
C GLU A 53 -1.70 -1.21 5.64
N VAL A 54 -2.01 -2.39 5.15
CA VAL A 54 -3.12 -2.61 4.24
C VAL A 54 -3.99 -3.70 4.83
N LYS A 55 -5.26 -3.37 5.02
CA LYS A 55 -6.31 -4.32 5.38
C LYS A 55 -7.01 -4.76 4.11
N TYR A 56 -7.27 -6.05 3.96
CA TYR A 56 -7.93 -6.61 2.78
C TYR A 56 -8.80 -7.82 3.17
N PRO A 57 -9.89 -8.10 2.43
CA PRO A 57 -10.78 -9.21 2.75
C PRO A 57 -10.13 -10.55 2.35
N ASN A 58 -9.43 -11.18 3.29
CA ASN A 58 -8.70 -12.45 3.08
C ASN A 58 -9.55 -13.64 2.61
N LEU A 59 -10.87 -13.58 2.79
CA LEU A 59 -11.81 -14.60 2.32
C LEU A 59 -11.87 -14.67 0.78
N ILE A 60 -11.47 -13.59 0.11
CA ILE A 60 -11.61 -13.41 -1.34
C ILE A 60 -10.33 -12.90 -2.02
N LEU A 61 -9.36 -12.42 -1.25
CA LEU A 61 -8.09 -11.90 -1.76
C LEU A 61 -6.91 -12.41 -0.94
N ASN A 62 -5.89 -12.93 -1.62
CA ASN A 62 -4.59 -13.19 -0.99
C ASN A 62 -3.50 -12.36 -1.66
N VAL A 63 -2.59 -11.81 -0.86
CA VAL A 63 -1.47 -11.00 -1.36
C VAL A 63 -0.54 -11.90 -2.17
N SER A 64 -0.28 -11.50 -3.40
CA SER A 64 0.56 -12.24 -4.34
C SER A 64 1.93 -11.60 -4.49
N ASN A 65 1.96 -10.28 -4.66
CA ASN A 65 3.17 -9.52 -4.88
C ASN A 65 3.01 -8.08 -4.40
N VAL A 66 4.12 -7.46 -3.99
CA VAL A 66 4.20 -6.04 -3.66
C VAL A 66 5.36 -5.46 -4.44
N THR A 67 5.07 -4.64 -5.46
CA THR A 67 6.07 -3.89 -6.20
C THR A 67 6.05 -2.43 -5.80
N ARG A 68 7.14 -1.73 -6.13
CA ARG A 68 7.29 -0.30 -5.86
C ARG A 68 7.91 0.39 -7.06
N ASP A 69 7.47 1.61 -7.29
CA ASP A 69 8.05 2.54 -8.26
C ASP A 69 8.36 3.86 -7.54
N GLY A 70 9.60 4.34 -7.63
CA GLY A 70 10.04 5.58 -6.97
C GLY A 70 11.31 5.45 -6.14
N ILE A 71 11.63 6.50 -5.37
CA ILE A 71 12.89 6.65 -4.64
C ILE A 71 12.81 5.99 -3.26
N CYS A 72 12.76 4.66 -3.26
CA CYS A 72 12.96 3.89 -2.05
C CYS A 72 14.24 3.03 -2.17
N SER A 73 14.99 2.88 -1.08
CA SER A 73 16.15 1.99 -0.99
C SER A 73 15.75 0.54 -0.79
N GLY A 74 14.51 0.28 -0.37
CA GLY A 74 13.97 -1.06 -0.17
C GLY A 74 12.57 -1.02 0.44
N ASN A 75 11.88 -2.14 0.35
CA ASN A 75 10.64 -2.40 1.07
C ASN A 75 10.65 -3.83 1.60
N THR A 76 10.10 -4.02 2.78
CA THR A 76 9.79 -5.34 3.34
C THR A 76 8.30 -5.41 3.60
N MET A 77 7.72 -6.56 3.32
CA MET A 77 6.32 -6.87 3.62
C MET A 77 6.30 -7.93 4.72
N ASN A 78 5.55 -7.65 5.78
CA ASN A 78 5.28 -8.59 6.85
C ASN A 78 3.77 -8.82 6.95
N GLN A 79 3.34 -10.08 6.99
CA GLN A 79 1.96 -10.42 7.30
C GLN A 79 1.73 -10.27 8.81
N ILE A 80 0.77 -9.42 9.20
CA ILE A 80 0.45 -9.12 10.60
C ILE A 80 -0.70 -10.00 11.09
N SER A 81 -1.69 -10.23 10.21
CA SER A 81 -2.80 -11.15 10.40
C SER A 81 -3.25 -11.68 9.04
N ASN A 82 -4.22 -12.60 9.03
CA ASN A 82 -4.72 -13.17 7.79
C ASN A 82 -5.27 -12.10 6.82
N ASP A 83 -5.81 -10.99 7.34
CA ASP A 83 -6.44 -9.88 6.63
C ASP A 83 -5.60 -8.60 6.60
N ARG A 84 -4.35 -8.63 7.06
CA ARG A 84 -3.53 -7.42 7.23
C ARG A 84 -2.06 -7.67 6.95
N ILE A 85 -1.49 -6.82 6.10
CA ILE A 85 -0.05 -6.74 5.86
C ILE A 85 0.49 -5.38 6.33
N ARG A 86 1.77 -5.37 6.69
CA ARG A 86 2.56 -4.18 6.96
C ARG A 86 3.68 -4.10 5.94
N ILE A 87 3.79 -2.95 5.29
CA ILE A 87 4.89 -2.64 4.38
C ILE A 87 5.75 -1.59 5.05
N GLN A 88 7.01 -1.93 5.30
CA GLN A 88 8.03 -1.01 5.78
C GLN A 88 8.96 -0.67 4.63
N TYR A 89 9.32 0.61 4.49
CA TYR A 89 10.19 1.05 3.42
C TYR A 89 11.05 2.25 3.85
N SER A 90 12.13 2.47 3.12
CA SER A 90 13.07 3.57 3.35
C SER A 90 13.27 4.36 2.08
N TYR A 91 13.43 5.68 2.18
CA TYR A 91 13.70 6.54 1.03
C TYR A 91 15.19 6.55 0.68
N SER A 92 15.51 6.66 -0.61
CA SER A 92 16.89 6.68 -1.12
C SER A 92 17.27 8.02 -1.76
N SER A 93 17.57 9.05 -0.96
CA SER A 93 18.05 10.39 -1.40
C SER A 93 17.00 11.34 -2.02
N MET A 94 17.38 12.60 -2.21
CA MET A 94 16.58 13.81 -1.95
C MET A 94 15.70 14.36 -3.10
N ASP A 95 15.57 13.71 -4.26
CA ASP A 95 15.08 14.42 -5.46
C ASP A 95 13.64 14.10 -5.92
N LYS A 96 13.01 13.02 -5.44
CA LYS A 96 11.59 12.73 -5.75
C LYS A 96 10.80 12.50 -4.47
N GLN A 97 9.77 13.32 -4.33
CA GLN A 97 8.85 13.32 -3.19
C GLN A 97 7.74 12.29 -3.30
N GLU A 98 7.69 11.53 -4.40
CA GLU A 98 6.62 10.59 -4.71
C GLU A 98 7.12 9.15 -4.70
N THR A 99 6.30 8.25 -4.14
CA THR A 99 6.52 6.81 -4.16
C THR A 99 5.20 6.12 -4.42
N GLN A 100 5.20 5.18 -5.36
CA GLN A 100 4.06 4.34 -5.66
C GLN A 100 4.32 2.90 -5.20
N PHE A 101 3.34 2.31 -4.54
CA PHE A 101 3.28 0.88 -4.25
C PHE A 101 2.16 0.25 -5.07
N ASN A 102 2.43 -0.92 -5.64
CA ASN A 102 1.43 -1.74 -6.29
C ASN A 102 1.35 -3.07 -5.55
N ILE A 103 0.17 -3.40 -5.02
CA ILE A 103 -0.09 -4.61 -4.26
C ILE A 103 -1.05 -5.47 -5.08
N SER A 104 -0.56 -6.59 -5.58
CA SER A 104 -1.34 -7.52 -6.39
C SER A 104 -1.95 -8.60 -5.51
N PHE A 105 -3.16 -9.03 -5.86
CA PHE A 105 -3.90 -10.09 -5.19
C PHE A 105 -4.32 -11.17 -6.18
N TYR A 106 -4.50 -12.43 -5.73
CA TYR A 106 -5.17 -13.50 -6.50
C TYR A 106 -6.42 -14.01 -5.80
#